data_AF-A0A9P9ET17-F1
#
_entry.id   AF-A0A9P9ET17-F1
#
_cell.length_a   1.000
_cell.length_b   1.000
_cell.length_c   1.000
_cell.angle_alpha   90.00
_cell.angle_beta   90.00
_cell.angle_gamma   90.00
#
_symmetry.space_group_name_H-M   'P 1'
#
loop_
_entity.id
_entity.type
_entity.pdbx_description
1 polymer ?
#
loop_
_entity_poly.entity_id
_entity_poly.type
_entity_poly.pdbx_seq_one_letter_code
_entity_poly.pdbx_strand_id
1 'polypeptide(L)'
;MAVNVVNLSAIESLIATLKGQDAIVDITNTSSIIVILRNLIDATIAAGIYRIIPSKFSNNLNNAALRALPPFVTKAETTISNQAFLNWGICYSILNIDLKNKKITRLVDGNYILEWTLLDWNCSFIINFIGPGYKCDELAVGRGSKVKKLGDAHAPFITDSIVPDGNYSYLAVTDQGDYASPQVSCRNRRIPIQDPPFPKHLGAFRTELILWIGYAAVNDTSQPQPQNSSSDGWSDAYTPAIFGCEYYETNYTIQFTYINGIESQAVKRREFLTKVINTTFNPDEIDDDGTLDNTTASPKSNYVFPRDMHRYRLVAAYHPMGTTFRSLLNGTIELYGIRDTKLTTTRLIDDFSYLPVSNLQTEI
;
A
#
# COMPACT_ATOMS: atom_id res chain seq x y z
N MET A 1 -16.87 33.13 3.49
CA MET A 1 -15.72 33.32 4.40
C MET A 1 -15.18 34.73 4.15
N ALA A 2 -15.22 35.61 5.14
CA ALA A 2 -14.67 36.96 5.00
C ALA A 2 -13.18 36.93 5.39
N VAL A 3 -12.31 37.51 4.55
CA VAL A 3 -10.88 37.63 4.82
C VAL A 3 -10.59 39.10 5.13
N ASN A 4 -10.08 39.37 6.32
CA ASN A 4 -9.76 40.72 6.78
C ASN A 4 -8.25 40.85 6.97
N VAL A 5 -7.68 41.94 6.48
CA VAL A 5 -6.29 42.32 6.77
C VAL A 5 -6.27 43.00 8.13
N VAL A 6 -5.47 42.49 9.06
CA VAL A 6 -5.43 42.98 10.45
C VAL A 6 -4.00 43.23 10.88
N ASN A 7 -3.78 44.33 11.59
CA ASN A 7 -2.49 44.63 12.21
C ASN A 7 -2.47 44.11 13.66
N LEU A 8 -1.73 43.03 13.92
CA LEU A 8 -1.61 42.38 15.23
C LEU A 8 -0.95 43.27 16.31
N SER A 9 -0.29 44.35 15.92
CA SER A 9 0.29 45.31 16.85
C SER A 9 -0.68 46.42 17.28
N ALA A 10 -1.85 46.54 16.63
CA ALA A 10 -2.82 47.61 16.88
C ALA A 10 -4.10 47.04 17.52
N ILE A 11 -4.24 47.22 18.84
CA ILE A 11 -5.37 46.69 19.64
C ILE A 11 -6.73 47.15 19.10
N GLU A 12 -6.88 48.42 18.70
CA GLU A 12 -8.15 48.93 18.17
C GLU A 12 -8.59 48.23 16.88
N SER A 13 -7.64 47.91 16.00
CA SER A 13 -7.89 47.16 14.76
C SER A 13 -8.35 45.72 15.06
N LEU A 14 -7.76 45.10 16.09
CA LEU A 14 -8.15 43.77 16.56
C LEU A 14 -9.57 43.80 17.14
N ILE A 15 -9.88 44.74 18.02
CA ILE A 15 -11.21 44.87 18.64
C ILE A 15 -12.29 45.01 17.56
N ALA A 16 -12.09 45.88 16.58
CA ALA A 16 -13.05 46.10 15.51
C ALA A 16 -13.32 44.82 14.69
N THR A 17 -12.26 44.03 14.44
CA THR A 17 -12.37 42.78 13.66
C THR A 17 -12.99 41.63 14.47
N LEU A 18 -12.77 41.62 15.78
CA LEU A 18 -13.23 40.58 16.70
C LEU A 18 -14.69 40.74 17.12
N LYS A 19 -15.28 41.94 17.01
CA LYS A 19 -16.69 42.18 17.35
C LYS A 19 -17.62 41.24 16.59
N GLY A 20 -18.52 40.60 17.32
CA GLY A 20 -19.52 39.68 16.78
C GLY A 20 -19.01 38.27 16.49
N GLN A 21 -17.75 37.95 16.83
CA GLN A 21 -17.24 36.58 16.81
C GLN A 21 -17.46 35.89 18.17
N ASP A 22 -17.63 34.56 18.16
CA ASP A 22 -17.82 33.77 19.38
C ASP A 22 -16.51 33.29 20.01
N ALA A 23 -15.49 33.06 19.18
CA ALA A 23 -14.20 32.54 19.59
C ALA A 23 -13.09 33.02 18.65
N ILE A 24 -11.86 32.99 19.16
CA ILE A 24 -10.65 33.22 18.37
C ILE A 24 -9.72 32.00 18.43
N VAL A 25 -9.16 31.64 17.27
CA VAL A 25 -8.10 30.65 17.16
C VAL A 25 -6.84 31.36 16.68
N ASP A 26 -5.84 31.44 17.54
CA ASP A 26 -4.53 31.99 17.24
C ASP A 26 -3.63 30.90 16.64
N ILE A 27 -3.24 31.09 15.39
CA ILE A 27 -2.29 30.24 14.66
C ILE A 27 -1.02 31.02 14.29
N THR A 28 -0.74 32.13 14.98
CA THR A 28 0.41 32.98 14.67
C THR A 28 1.72 32.33 15.14
N ASN A 29 2.77 32.52 14.35
CA ASN A 29 4.13 32.11 14.69
C ASN A 29 5.08 33.25 14.32
N THR A 30 5.41 34.11 15.29
CA THR A 30 6.25 35.30 15.08
C THR A 30 7.27 35.46 16.19
N SER A 31 8.35 36.20 15.94
CA SER A 31 9.37 36.54 16.93
C SER A 31 8.85 37.38 18.11
N SER A 32 7.66 37.99 17.98
CA SER A 32 7.03 38.84 18.99
C SER A 32 5.81 38.17 19.64
N ILE A 33 5.81 36.83 19.73
CA ILE A 33 4.69 36.01 20.20
C ILE A 33 4.07 36.51 21.52
N ILE A 34 4.89 37.00 22.47
CA ILE A 34 4.42 37.48 23.78
C ILE A 34 3.60 38.76 23.63
N VAL A 35 4.08 39.72 22.84
CA VAL A 35 3.42 41.01 22.63
C VAL A 35 2.13 40.82 21.83
N ILE A 36 2.17 39.99 20.79
CA ILE A 36 1.00 39.69 19.96
C ILE A 36 -0.06 38.94 20.77
N LEU A 37 0.33 37.92 21.54
CA LEU A 37 -0.61 37.18 22.38
C LEU A 37 -1.28 38.09 23.41
N ARG A 38 -0.53 39.03 24.02
CA ARG A 38 -1.10 40.02 24.94
C ARG A 38 -2.15 40.90 24.24
N ASN A 39 -1.80 41.45 23.08
CA ASN A 39 -2.73 42.28 22.30
C ASN A 39 -3.98 41.51 21.89
N LEU A 40 -3.84 40.23 21.50
CA LEU A 40 -4.96 39.36 21.17
C LEU A 40 -5.86 39.12 22.38
N ILE A 41 -5.30 38.85 23.56
CA ILE A 41 -6.07 38.67 24.80
C ILE A 41 -6.82 39.97 25.14
N ASP A 42 -6.14 41.11 25.16
CA ASP A 42 -6.74 42.40 25.50
C ASP A 42 -7.88 42.76 24.53
N ALA A 43 -7.68 42.55 23.22
CA ALA A 43 -8.70 42.79 22.21
C ALA A 43 -9.88 41.81 22.30
N THR A 44 -9.62 40.54 22.62
CA THR A 44 -10.64 39.49 22.80
C THR A 44 -11.56 39.84 23.97
N ILE A 45 -10.98 40.26 25.09
CA ILE A 45 -11.72 40.72 26.28
C ILE A 45 -12.58 41.94 25.93
N ALA A 46 -11.98 42.95 25.28
CA ALA A 46 -12.68 44.18 24.92
C ALA A 46 -13.78 43.98 23.85
N ALA A 47 -13.64 42.96 23.00
CA ALA A 47 -14.66 42.58 22.01
C ALA A 47 -15.79 41.70 22.60
N GLY A 48 -15.68 41.26 23.85
CA GLY A 48 -16.67 40.40 24.50
C GLY A 48 -16.61 38.92 24.06
N ILE A 49 -15.48 38.47 23.51
CA ILE A 49 -15.29 37.08 23.10
C ILE A 49 -15.02 36.21 24.33
N TYR A 50 -15.75 35.10 24.47
CA TYR A 50 -15.68 34.23 25.65
C TYR A 50 -14.64 33.10 25.54
N ARG A 51 -14.08 32.84 24.35
CA ARG A 51 -13.12 31.73 24.13
C ARG A 51 -11.95 32.12 23.24
N ILE A 52 -10.73 31.87 23.74
CA ILE A 52 -9.48 31.95 22.99
C ILE A 52 -8.79 30.58 22.96
N ILE A 53 -8.38 30.16 21.76
CA ILE A 53 -7.49 29.03 21.54
C ILE A 53 -6.14 29.63 21.15
N PRO A 54 -5.15 29.69 22.06
CA PRO A 54 -3.84 30.29 21.76
C PRO A 54 -3.03 29.42 20.78
N SER A 55 -2.00 29.99 20.15
CA SER A 55 -1.05 29.27 19.26
C SER A 55 -0.20 28.24 20.02
N LYS A 56 -0.85 27.13 20.34
CA LYS A 56 -0.38 26.08 21.25
C LYS A 56 -0.81 24.70 20.75
N PHE A 57 -0.47 24.40 19.51
CA PHE A 57 -0.60 23.07 18.89
C PHE A 57 0.72 22.32 19.10
N SER A 58 0.76 21.45 20.12
CA SER A 58 2.02 20.92 20.66
C SER A 58 1.83 19.58 21.39
N ASN A 59 2.90 19.03 21.94
CA ASN A 59 2.87 17.91 22.88
C ASN A 59 2.19 18.28 24.22
N ASN A 60 1.76 17.24 24.95
CA ASN A 60 1.07 17.36 26.23
C ASN A 60 1.95 18.07 27.28
N LEU A 61 1.56 19.32 27.62
CA LEU A 61 2.28 20.14 28.59
C LEU A 61 2.11 19.69 30.04
N ASN A 62 1.31 18.67 30.34
CA ASN A 62 1.31 18.02 31.66
C ASN A 62 2.60 17.23 31.92
N ASN A 63 3.41 16.97 30.88
CA ASN A 63 4.72 16.35 31.00
C ASN A 63 5.77 17.36 31.50
N ALA A 64 6.23 17.19 32.75
CA ALA A 64 7.20 18.07 33.38
C ALA A 64 8.56 18.11 32.64
N ALA A 65 9.01 17.00 32.06
CA ALA A 65 10.26 16.95 31.31
C ALA A 65 10.17 17.74 30.01
N LEU A 66 9.02 17.69 29.33
CA LEU A 66 8.76 18.49 28.14
C LEU A 66 8.75 19.99 28.47
N ARG A 67 8.07 20.41 29.56
CA ARG A 67 8.03 21.82 29.99
C ARG A 67 9.39 22.41 30.31
N ALA A 68 10.37 21.56 30.66
CA ALA A 68 11.74 22.01 30.94
C ALA A 68 12.50 22.40 29.66
N LEU A 69 12.06 21.99 28.46
CA LEU A 69 12.75 22.39 27.23
C LEU A 69 12.44 23.85 26.88
N PRO A 70 13.44 24.65 26.43
CA PRO A 70 13.28 26.09 26.21
C PRO A 70 12.03 26.53 25.42
N PRO A 71 11.58 25.82 24.36
CA PRO A 71 10.38 26.20 23.61
C PRO A 71 9.05 26.06 24.37
N PHE A 72 9.03 25.32 25.49
CA PHE A 72 7.81 25.02 26.25
C PHE A 72 7.74 25.72 27.61
N VAL A 73 8.84 26.32 28.09
CA VAL A 73 8.92 27.01 29.39
C VAL A 73 7.86 28.10 29.54
N THR A 74 7.52 28.79 28.45
CA THR A 74 6.57 29.91 28.45
C THR A 74 5.13 29.49 28.15
N LYS A 75 4.85 28.19 27.96
CA LYS A 75 3.51 27.69 27.59
C LYS A 75 2.75 27.18 28.82
N ALA A 76 1.71 27.92 29.26
CA ALA A 76 0.76 27.53 30.32
C ALA A 76 -0.32 26.49 29.89
N GLU A 77 -1.06 25.95 30.87
CA GLU A 77 -1.82 24.67 30.90
C GLU A 77 -2.97 24.45 29.89
N THR A 78 -3.51 25.46 29.19
CA THR A 78 -4.60 25.25 28.22
C THR A 78 -4.04 25.11 26.80
N THR A 79 -3.92 23.86 26.32
CA THR A 79 -3.24 23.52 25.05
C THR A 79 -4.03 22.44 24.31
N ILE A 80 -4.25 22.63 23.01
CA ILE A 80 -4.66 21.53 22.14
C ILE A 80 -3.42 20.67 21.90
N SER A 81 -3.40 19.49 22.53
CA SER A 81 -2.27 18.57 22.38
C SER A 81 -2.47 17.69 21.15
N ASN A 82 -1.95 18.11 20.00
CA ASN A 82 -1.98 17.33 18.75
C ASN A 82 -0.65 16.62 18.45
N GLN A 83 0.33 16.71 19.36
CA GLN A 83 1.64 16.06 19.24
C GLN A 83 2.40 16.47 17.96
N ALA A 84 3.24 15.58 17.42
CA ALA A 84 4.07 15.84 16.27
C ALA A 84 3.28 15.69 14.96
N PHE A 85 3.54 16.57 14.00
CA PHE A 85 3.02 16.45 12.65
C PHE A 85 3.85 15.43 11.86
N LEU A 86 3.25 14.31 11.48
CA LEU A 86 3.91 13.20 10.77
C LEU A 86 4.52 13.67 9.45
N ASN A 87 3.71 14.26 8.58
CA ASN A 87 4.13 14.68 7.25
C ASN A 87 5.21 15.76 7.30
N TRP A 88 5.08 16.76 8.19
CA TRP A 88 6.14 17.74 8.43
C TRP A 88 7.42 17.06 8.95
N GLY A 89 7.25 16.12 9.88
CA GLY A 89 8.29 15.30 10.47
C GLY A 89 9.16 14.56 9.46
N ILE A 90 8.51 13.87 8.52
CA ILE A 90 9.16 13.15 7.42
C ILE A 90 9.82 14.11 6.44
N CYS A 91 9.10 15.15 6.01
CA CYS A 91 9.58 16.07 4.97
C CYS A 91 10.82 16.87 5.38
N TYR A 92 10.94 17.20 6.66
CA TYR A 92 12.07 17.96 7.21
C TYR A 92 13.04 17.10 8.02
N SER A 93 12.82 15.79 8.10
CA SER A 93 13.68 14.83 8.81
C SER A 93 13.89 15.12 10.30
N ILE A 94 12.93 15.76 10.95
CA ILE A 94 13.00 16.19 12.35
C ILE A 94 12.54 15.11 13.35
N LEU A 95 11.94 14.02 12.86
CA LEU A 95 11.59 12.83 13.66
C LEU A 95 12.70 11.77 13.64
N ASN A 96 13.94 12.15 13.33
CA ASN A 96 15.06 11.25 13.03
C ASN A 96 14.76 10.23 11.91
N ILE A 97 13.78 10.53 11.06
CA ILE A 97 13.48 9.78 9.84
C ILE A 97 14.03 10.59 8.68
N ASP A 98 15.21 10.22 8.24
CA ASP A 98 15.85 10.82 7.08
C ASP A 98 15.69 9.87 5.89
N LEU A 99 14.59 10.06 5.16
CA LEU A 99 14.30 9.28 3.96
C LEU A 99 15.34 9.51 2.85
N LYS A 100 15.93 10.72 2.79
CA LYS A 100 16.91 11.08 1.78
C LYS A 100 18.19 10.27 1.93
N ASN A 101 18.68 10.14 3.18
CA ASN A 101 19.89 9.38 3.50
C ASN A 101 19.59 7.94 3.94
N LYS A 102 18.34 7.47 3.81
CA LYS A 102 17.89 6.13 4.24
C LYS A 102 18.28 5.81 5.68
N LYS A 103 18.20 6.80 6.56
CA LYS A 103 18.65 6.70 7.94
C LYS A 103 17.48 6.94 8.88
N ILE A 104 17.17 5.94 9.69
CA ILE A 104 16.28 6.09 10.84
C ILE A 104 17.15 6.04 12.08
N THR A 105 17.16 7.13 12.86
CA THR A 105 17.88 7.15 14.14
C THR A 105 16.86 6.99 15.26
N ARG A 106 17.04 5.97 16.08
CA ARG A 106 16.14 5.73 17.21
C ARG A 106 16.19 6.91 18.18
N LEU A 107 15.05 7.56 18.42
CA LEU A 107 14.95 8.71 19.32
C LEU A 107 15.14 8.31 20.80
N VAL A 108 14.69 7.11 21.19
CA VAL A 108 14.69 6.57 22.58
C VAL A 108 14.82 5.05 22.57
N ASP A 109 14.19 4.31 23.48
CA ASP A 109 14.30 2.85 23.62
C ASP A 109 13.41 2.04 22.64
N GLY A 110 12.65 2.73 21.79
CA GLY A 110 11.76 2.12 20.80
C GLY A 110 10.43 1.59 21.37
N ASN A 111 10.23 1.66 22.69
CA ASN A 111 9.00 1.21 23.35
C ASN A 111 8.01 2.35 23.62
N TYR A 112 8.43 3.59 23.39
CA TYR A 112 7.59 4.76 23.61
C TYR A 112 6.61 4.96 22.45
N ILE A 113 5.31 4.91 22.74
CA ILE A 113 4.25 5.21 21.78
C ILE A 113 4.17 6.73 21.60
N LEU A 114 4.34 7.19 20.36
CA LEU A 114 4.14 8.57 19.95
C LEU A 114 2.86 8.65 19.11
N GLU A 115 1.96 9.58 19.43
CA GLU A 115 0.77 9.82 18.60
C GLU A 115 1.11 10.92 17.60
N TRP A 116 0.79 10.71 16.32
CA TRP A 116 1.14 11.67 15.28
C TRP A 116 -0.13 12.21 14.66
N THR A 117 -0.17 13.51 14.37
CA THR A 117 -1.24 14.11 13.56
C THR A 117 -0.74 14.42 12.16
N LEU A 118 -1.67 14.47 11.21
CA LEU A 118 -1.40 14.99 9.89
C LEU A 118 -1.69 16.49 9.90
N LEU A 119 -0.79 17.27 9.32
CA LEU A 119 -1.04 18.68 9.01
C LEU A 119 -1.53 18.78 7.56
N ASP A 120 -2.47 19.67 7.27
CA ASP A 120 -2.84 20.04 5.90
C ASP A 120 -1.75 20.90 5.25
N TRP A 121 -0.54 20.37 5.23
CA TRP A 121 0.64 20.98 4.65
C TRP A 121 0.99 20.27 3.36
N ASN A 122 1.17 21.07 2.31
CA ASN A 122 1.54 20.55 1.00
C ASN A 122 3.02 20.11 1.03
N CYS A 123 3.26 18.82 0.96
CA CYS A 123 4.60 18.27 0.84
C CYS A 123 4.63 17.13 -0.18
N SER A 124 5.67 17.12 -1.02
CA SER A 124 5.99 15.98 -1.86
C SER A 124 7.42 15.54 -1.62
N PHE A 125 7.64 14.24 -1.54
CA PHE A 125 8.97 13.64 -1.47
C PHE A 125 9.06 12.40 -2.34
N ILE A 126 10.28 12.06 -2.74
CA ILE A 126 10.57 10.90 -3.58
C ILE A 126 11.36 9.89 -2.76
N ILE A 127 10.89 8.65 -2.74
CA ILE A 127 11.62 7.52 -2.14
C ILE A 127 12.15 6.63 -3.26
N ASN A 128 13.40 6.19 -3.13
CA ASN A 128 14.02 5.17 -3.98
C ASN A 128 14.36 3.92 -3.16
N PHE A 129 13.74 2.80 -3.46
CA PHE A 129 13.95 1.55 -2.73
C PHE A 129 13.85 0.32 -3.64
N ILE A 130 14.48 -0.77 -3.21
CA ILE A 130 14.33 -2.09 -3.84
C ILE A 130 13.34 -2.88 -2.99
N GLY A 131 12.32 -3.42 -3.63
CA GLY A 131 11.26 -4.20 -2.99
C GLY A 131 10.72 -5.27 -3.92
N PRO A 132 9.79 -6.10 -3.42
CA PRO A 132 9.09 -7.06 -4.28
C PRO A 132 8.25 -6.36 -5.34
N GLY A 133 8.16 -6.94 -6.54
CA GLY A 133 7.31 -6.45 -7.63
C GLY A 133 7.02 -7.52 -8.65
N TYR A 134 5.84 -7.45 -9.28
CA TYR A 134 5.46 -8.39 -10.33
C TYR A 134 5.75 -7.79 -11.70
N LYS A 135 6.51 -8.53 -12.50
CA LYS A 135 6.75 -8.21 -13.91
C LYS A 135 5.76 -9.01 -14.74
N CYS A 136 4.84 -8.32 -15.41
CA CYS A 136 3.76 -8.93 -16.18
C CYS A 136 4.02 -8.86 -17.68
N ASP A 137 3.81 -9.98 -18.37
CA ASP A 137 3.84 -10.05 -19.83
C ASP A 137 2.45 -10.44 -20.36
N GLU A 138 2.01 -9.78 -21.43
CA GLU A 138 0.75 -10.09 -22.11
C GLU A 138 0.89 -11.38 -22.92
N LEU A 139 -0.02 -12.33 -22.70
CA LEU A 139 0.07 -13.69 -23.24
C LEU A 139 -0.98 -13.99 -24.30
N ALA A 140 -2.16 -13.38 -24.22
CA ALA A 140 -3.21 -13.44 -25.24
C ALA A 140 -4.12 -12.22 -25.16
N VAL A 141 -4.60 -11.76 -26.32
CA VAL A 141 -5.64 -10.73 -26.44
C VAL A 141 -6.57 -11.13 -27.59
N GLY A 142 -7.87 -10.99 -27.37
CA GLY A 142 -8.90 -11.30 -28.35
C GLY A 142 -9.39 -12.75 -28.28
N ARG A 143 -10.56 -12.96 -28.87
CA ARG A 143 -11.27 -14.25 -28.85
C ARG A 143 -10.50 -15.31 -29.63
N GLY A 144 -10.44 -16.53 -29.09
CA GLY A 144 -9.75 -17.67 -29.69
C GLY A 144 -8.22 -17.52 -29.79
N SER A 145 -7.64 -16.50 -29.16
CA SER A 145 -6.19 -16.27 -29.19
C SER A 145 -5.45 -17.34 -28.41
N LYS A 146 -4.43 -17.93 -29.05
CA LYS A 146 -3.58 -18.93 -28.39
C LYS A 146 -2.73 -18.25 -27.31
N VAL A 147 -2.88 -18.72 -26.06
CA VAL A 147 -2.09 -18.24 -24.92
C VAL A 147 -0.62 -18.60 -25.09
N LYS A 148 0.24 -17.58 -25.11
CA LYS A 148 1.70 -17.74 -25.12
C LYS A 148 2.17 -18.26 -23.77
N LYS A 149 3.32 -18.96 -23.76
CA LYS A 149 3.99 -19.33 -22.52
C LYS A 149 4.62 -18.10 -21.85
N LEU A 150 4.66 -18.10 -20.53
CA LEU A 150 5.48 -17.17 -19.75
C LEU A 150 6.77 -17.89 -19.37
N GLY A 151 7.85 -17.62 -20.11
CA GLY A 151 9.02 -18.49 -20.09
C GLY A 151 8.63 -19.91 -20.55
N ASP A 152 8.83 -20.90 -19.68
CA ASP A 152 8.44 -22.29 -19.94
C ASP A 152 7.07 -22.68 -19.36
N ALA A 153 6.44 -21.78 -18.59
CA ALA A 153 5.19 -22.05 -17.90
C ALA A 153 3.95 -21.78 -18.79
N HIS A 154 2.88 -22.55 -18.56
CA HIS A 154 1.61 -22.40 -19.26
C HIS A 154 0.55 -21.83 -18.31
N ALA A 155 -0.30 -20.95 -18.83
CA ALA A 155 -1.47 -20.50 -18.09
C ALA A 155 -2.44 -21.68 -17.87
N PRO A 156 -3.13 -21.75 -16.71
CA PRO A 156 -4.05 -22.82 -16.39
C PRO A 156 -5.44 -22.69 -17.05
N PHE A 157 -5.64 -21.64 -17.86
CA PHE A 157 -6.88 -21.36 -18.58
C PHE A 157 -6.58 -20.64 -19.90
N ILE A 158 -7.59 -20.54 -20.76
CA ILE A 158 -7.51 -19.93 -22.09
C ILE A 158 -8.54 -18.81 -22.22
N THR A 159 -8.49 -18.06 -23.33
CA THR A 159 -9.39 -16.93 -23.60
C THR A 159 -10.87 -17.30 -23.54
N ASP A 160 -11.20 -18.56 -23.84
CA ASP A 160 -12.57 -19.08 -23.89
C ASP A 160 -13.20 -19.20 -22.48
N SER A 161 -12.39 -19.09 -21.42
CA SER A 161 -12.90 -18.98 -20.05
C SER A 161 -13.43 -17.57 -19.73
N ILE A 162 -13.10 -16.57 -20.55
CA ILE A 162 -13.41 -15.16 -20.33
C ILE A 162 -14.54 -14.72 -21.27
N VAL A 163 -15.43 -13.83 -20.80
CA VAL A 163 -16.49 -13.25 -21.64
C VAL A 163 -15.87 -12.57 -22.88
N PRO A 164 -16.50 -12.68 -24.06
CA PRO A 164 -17.91 -13.05 -24.29
C PRO A 164 -18.17 -14.55 -24.49
N ASP A 165 -17.13 -15.38 -24.58
CA ASP A 165 -17.25 -16.82 -24.83
C ASP A 165 -17.41 -17.64 -23.54
N GLY A 166 -16.71 -17.23 -22.49
CA GLY A 166 -16.79 -17.82 -21.16
C GLY A 166 -17.73 -17.08 -20.21
N ASN A 167 -17.67 -17.47 -18.93
CA ASN A 167 -18.55 -16.91 -17.88
C ASN A 167 -17.87 -15.83 -17.02
N TYR A 168 -16.54 -15.74 -17.07
CA TYR A 168 -15.78 -14.86 -16.18
C TYR A 168 -15.45 -13.53 -16.84
N SER A 169 -15.73 -12.43 -16.15
CA SER A 169 -15.15 -11.12 -16.47
C SER A 169 -13.76 -10.95 -15.86
N TYR A 170 -13.46 -11.71 -14.81
CA TYR A 170 -12.14 -11.83 -14.21
C TYR A 170 -11.93 -13.26 -13.68
N LEU A 171 -10.75 -13.82 -13.95
CA LEU A 171 -10.32 -15.14 -13.47
C LEU A 171 -8.83 -15.05 -13.13
N ALA A 172 -8.47 -15.31 -11.89
CA ALA A 172 -7.08 -15.35 -11.46
C ALA A 172 -6.74 -16.62 -10.69
N VAL A 173 -5.60 -17.21 -11.06
CA VAL A 173 -4.99 -18.35 -10.39
C VAL A 173 -3.60 -17.93 -9.96
N THR A 174 -3.39 -17.83 -8.64
CA THR A 174 -2.20 -17.21 -8.04
C THR A 174 -1.56 -18.07 -6.94
N ASP A 175 -2.05 -19.29 -6.74
CA ASP A 175 -1.67 -20.22 -5.68
C ASP A 175 -1.08 -21.55 -6.20
N GLN A 176 -0.89 -21.68 -7.52
CA GLN A 176 -0.27 -22.87 -8.12
C GLN A 176 1.21 -22.99 -7.75
N GLY A 177 1.54 -24.08 -7.04
CA GLY A 177 2.89 -24.35 -6.54
C GLY A 177 3.17 -23.75 -5.17
N ASP A 178 2.13 -23.40 -4.39
CA ASP A 178 2.31 -22.99 -3.00
C ASP A 178 2.58 -24.19 -2.09
N TYR A 179 3.19 -23.91 -0.94
CA TYR A 179 3.66 -24.94 -0.02
C TYR A 179 2.55 -25.39 0.93
N ALA A 180 2.60 -26.66 1.33
CA ALA A 180 1.72 -27.19 2.37
C ALA A 180 2.03 -26.53 3.71
N SER A 181 0.98 -26.22 4.48
CA SER A 181 1.10 -25.75 5.86
C SER A 181 0.36 -26.70 6.79
N PRO A 182 1.04 -27.57 7.56
CA PRO A 182 2.51 -27.75 7.62
C PRO A 182 3.08 -28.56 6.44
N GLN A 183 4.37 -28.38 6.10
CA GLN A 183 5.06 -29.12 5.03
C GLN A 183 5.36 -30.60 5.37
N VAL A 184 5.27 -30.99 6.64
CA VAL A 184 5.39 -32.36 7.13
C VAL A 184 4.37 -32.62 8.22
N SER A 185 4.05 -33.88 8.49
CA SER A 185 3.17 -34.25 9.59
C SER A 185 3.79 -33.84 10.93
N CYS A 186 3.05 -33.05 11.71
CA CYS A 186 3.53 -32.50 12.98
C CYS A 186 2.65 -32.90 14.18
N ARG A 187 3.30 -33.05 15.35
CA ARG A 187 2.66 -33.11 16.67
C ARG A 187 2.22 -31.70 17.11
N ASN A 188 1.67 -31.61 18.32
CA ASN A 188 1.39 -30.34 19.00
C ASN A 188 2.60 -29.39 18.93
N ARG A 189 2.33 -28.09 18.70
CA ARG A 189 3.34 -27.03 18.54
C ARG A 189 4.23 -27.14 17.28
N ARG A 190 3.73 -27.76 16.19
CA ARG A 190 4.41 -27.86 14.88
C ARG A 190 5.76 -28.62 14.92
N ILE A 191 5.92 -29.57 15.84
CA ILE A 191 7.11 -30.43 15.91
C ILE A 191 6.92 -31.61 14.94
N PRO A 192 7.85 -31.89 14.00
CA PRO A 192 7.73 -33.03 13.10
C PRO A 192 7.53 -34.36 13.83
N ILE A 193 6.67 -35.24 13.30
CA ILE A 193 6.43 -36.57 13.87
C ILE A 193 7.59 -37.52 13.58
N GLN A 194 8.18 -37.40 12.39
CA GLN A 194 9.29 -38.22 11.94
C GLN A 194 10.60 -37.82 12.63
N ASP A 195 11.46 -38.81 12.86
CA ASP A 195 12.84 -38.58 13.28
C ASP A 195 13.73 -38.27 12.06
N PRO A 196 14.91 -37.63 12.26
CA PRO A 196 15.87 -37.39 11.19
C PRO A 196 16.31 -38.68 10.47
N PRO A 197 16.67 -38.62 9.17
CA PRO A 197 16.80 -37.43 8.35
C PRO A 197 15.44 -36.86 7.88
N PHE A 198 15.33 -35.54 7.91
CA PHE A 198 14.17 -34.82 7.38
C PHE A 198 14.16 -34.76 5.85
N PRO A 199 13.00 -34.50 5.21
CA PRO A 199 12.89 -34.31 3.77
C PRO A 199 13.93 -33.29 3.28
N LYS A 200 14.54 -33.59 2.13
CA LYS A 200 15.71 -32.83 1.64
C LYS A 200 15.41 -31.34 1.45
N HIS A 201 14.20 -31.02 1.00
CA HIS A 201 13.77 -29.64 0.73
C HIS A 201 12.84 -29.08 1.83
N LEU A 202 12.78 -29.72 3.01
CA LEU A 202 11.99 -29.20 4.13
C LEU A 202 12.42 -27.77 4.47
N GLY A 203 11.47 -26.84 4.40
CA GLY A 203 11.70 -25.42 4.64
C GLY A 203 12.48 -24.69 3.56
N ALA A 204 12.75 -25.30 2.39
CA ALA A 204 13.35 -24.59 1.27
C ALA A 204 12.29 -23.84 0.46
N PHE A 205 12.62 -22.64 -0.01
CA PHE A 205 11.83 -21.99 -1.04
C PHE A 205 12.26 -22.52 -2.41
N ARG A 206 11.35 -23.22 -3.08
CA ARG A 206 11.54 -23.89 -4.36
C ARG A 206 11.12 -23.04 -5.54
N THR A 207 10.06 -22.24 -5.38
CA THR A 207 9.56 -21.32 -6.40
C THR A 207 8.80 -20.15 -5.77
N GLU A 208 8.73 -19.04 -6.50
CA GLU A 208 7.72 -18.01 -6.29
C GLU A 208 6.61 -18.19 -7.34
N LEU A 209 5.39 -17.84 -6.97
CA LEU A 209 4.21 -18.20 -7.74
C LEU A 209 3.93 -17.19 -8.84
N ILE A 210 3.54 -17.69 -10.01
CA ILE A 210 3.12 -16.86 -11.15
C ILE A 210 1.69 -16.40 -10.90
N LEU A 211 1.42 -15.12 -11.16
CA LEU A 211 0.06 -14.60 -11.22
C LEU A 211 -0.47 -14.87 -12.63
N TRP A 212 -1.43 -15.78 -12.77
CA TRP A 212 -2.15 -15.96 -14.02
C TRP A 212 -3.47 -15.19 -13.93
N ILE A 213 -3.66 -14.20 -14.79
CA ILE A 213 -4.84 -13.34 -14.76
C ILE A 213 -5.46 -13.27 -16.16
N GLY A 214 -6.72 -13.66 -16.23
CA GLY A 214 -7.60 -13.46 -17.38
C GLY A 214 -8.68 -12.45 -17.03
N TYR A 215 -8.95 -11.52 -17.95
CA TYR A 215 -9.97 -10.51 -17.75
C TYR A 215 -10.62 -10.05 -19.06
N ALA A 216 -11.83 -9.53 -18.94
CA ALA A 216 -12.57 -8.93 -20.04
C ALA A 216 -12.26 -7.44 -20.14
N ALA A 217 -11.44 -7.06 -21.12
CA ALA A 217 -11.20 -5.66 -21.43
C ALA A 217 -12.38 -5.06 -22.20
N VAL A 218 -12.72 -3.82 -21.87
CA VAL A 218 -13.75 -3.02 -22.57
C VAL A 218 -13.16 -1.67 -22.94
N ASN A 219 -13.72 -1.03 -23.97
CA ASN A 219 -13.23 0.28 -24.43
C ASN A 219 -13.46 1.38 -23.38
N ASP A 220 -14.58 1.32 -22.66
CA ASP A 220 -14.96 2.31 -21.65
C ASP A 220 -15.75 1.62 -20.51
N THR A 221 -15.13 1.51 -19.33
CA THR A 221 -15.75 0.91 -18.14
C THR A 221 -16.85 1.79 -17.54
N SER A 222 -16.92 3.08 -17.90
CA SER A 222 -17.96 3.99 -17.43
C SER A 222 -19.28 3.86 -18.18
N GLN A 223 -19.29 3.11 -19.29
CA GLN A 223 -20.49 2.87 -20.09
C GLN A 223 -21.17 1.54 -19.70
N PRO A 224 -22.51 1.46 -19.80
CA PRO A 224 -23.20 0.20 -19.66
C PRO A 224 -22.74 -0.81 -20.71
N GLN A 225 -22.35 -1.99 -20.26
CA GLN A 225 -22.03 -3.10 -21.16
C GLN A 225 -23.28 -3.96 -21.42
N PRO A 226 -23.36 -4.67 -22.56
CA PRO A 226 -24.48 -5.57 -22.86
C PRO A 226 -24.72 -6.56 -21.72
N GLN A 227 -26.00 -6.82 -21.41
CA GLN A 227 -26.39 -7.53 -20.18
C GLN A 227 -26.52 -9.04 -20.34
N ASN A 228 -26.38 -9.59 -21.56
CA ASN A 228 -26.37 -11.03 -21.81
C ASN A 228 -25.95 -11.33 -23.26
N SER A 229 -25.67 -12.60 -23.53
CA SER A 229 -25.29 -13.12 -24.85
C SER A 229 -26.32 -12.89 -25.96
N SER A 230 -27.58 -12.61 -25.60
CA SER A 230 -28.66 -12.31 -26.55
C SER A 230 -28.74 -10.83 -26.92
N SER A 231 -27.95 -9.97 -26.28
CA SER A 231 -27.93 -8.53 -26.54
C SER A 231 -27.12 -8.21 -27.79
N ASP A 232 -27.61 -7.27 -28.59
CA ASP A 232 -26.88 -6.79 -29.76
C ASP A 232 -25.50 -6.26 -29.36
N GLY A 233 -24.46 -6.68 -30.08
CA GLY A 233 -23.07 -6.29 -29.82
C GLY A 233 -22.37 -7.04 -28.68
N TRP A 234 -23.00 -8.03 -28.03
CA TRP A 234 -22.36 -8.84 -26.97
C TRP A 234 -21.00 -9.41 -27.38
N SER A 235 -20.94 -9.99 -28.58
CA SER A 235 -19.74 -10.65 -29.11
C SER A 235 -18.54 -9.73 -29.29
N ASP A 236 -18.78 -8.43 -29.41
CA ASP A 236 -17.77 -7.41 -29.70
C ASP A 236 -17.54 -6.45 -28.50
N ALA A 237 -18.39 -6.52 -27.48
CA ALA A 237 -18.33 -5.65 -26.31
C ALA A 237 -17.12 -5.94 -25.41
N TYR A 238 -16.68 -7.20 -25.37
CA TYR A 238 -15.62 -7.67 -24.49
C TYR A 238 -14.45 -8.22 -25.30
N THR A 239 -13.24 -7.76 -24.97
CA THR A 239 -11.99 -8.30 -25.50
C THR A 239 -11.32 -9.14 -24.41
N PRO A 240 -11.33 -10.48 -24.50
CA PRO A 240 -10.67 -11.31 -23.49
C PRO A 240 -9.16 -11.13 -23.59
N ALA A 241 -8.52 -10.93 -22.44
CA ALA A 241 -7.08 -10.77 -22.34
C ALA A 241 -6.53 -11.65 -21.22
N ILE A 242 -5.32 -12.19 -21.42
CA ILE A 242 -4.60 -12.99 -20.42
C ILE A 242 -3.17 -12.47 -20.33
N PHE A 243 -2.71 -12.25 -19.10
CA PHE A 243 -1.32 -11.95 -18.81
C PHE A 243 -0.83 -12.81 -17.64
N GLY A 244 0.49 -12.99 -17.61
CA GLY A 244 1.16 -13.72 -16.54
C GLY A 244 2.21 -12.83 -15.89
N CYS A 245 2.34 -12.90 -14.56
CA CYS A 245 3.34 -12.11 -13.85
C CYS A 245 4.27 -12.96 -13.00
N GLU A 246 5.57 -12.70 -13.15
CA GLU A 246 6.62 -13.33 -12.36
C GLU A 246 7.12 -12.38 -11.27
N TYR A 247 7.64 -12.93 -10.18
CA TYR A 247 8.00 -12.15 -8.99
C TYR A 247 9.48 -11.74 -8.99
N TYR A 248 9.74 -10.44 -8.97
CA TYR A 248 11.06 -9.82 -9.09
C TYR A 248 11.40 -8.91 -7.91
N GLU A 249 12.68 -8.82 -7.59
CA GLU A 249 13.24 -7.63 -6.96
C GLU A 249 13.12 -6.47 -7.93
N THR A 250 12.54 -5.37 -7.47
CA THR A 250 12.17 -4.24 -8.29
C THR A 250 12.66 -2.96 -7.64
N ASN A 251 13.37 -2.15 -8.42
CA ASN A 251 13.84 -0.83 -8.03
C ASN A 251 12.76 0.21 -8.33
N TYR A 252 12.19 0.75 -7.27
CA TYR A 252 11.11 1.72 -7.32
C TYR A 252 11.61 3.14 -7.07
N THR A 253 11.05 4.08 -7.84
CA THR A 253 11.03 5.50 -7.50
C THR A 253 9.58 5.90 -7.34
N ILE A 254 9.15 6.20 -6.12
CA ILE A 254 7.77 6.60 -5.81
C ILE A 254 7.78 8.04 -5.31
N GLN A 255 6.93 8.87 -5.90
CA GLN A 255 6.62 10.20 -5.38
C GLN A 255 5.39 10.09 -4.49
N PHE A 256 5.53 10.47 -3.24
CA PHE A 256 4.42 10.71 -2.33
C PHE A 256 4.09 12.20 -2.35
N THR A 257 2.81 12.51 -2.39
CA THR A 257 2.29 13.87 -2.42
C THR A 257 1.17 13.98 -1.39
N TYR A 258 1.39 14.83 -0.40
CA TYR A 258 0.41 15.23 0.60
C TYR A 258 -0.07 16.62 0.22
N ILE A 259 -1.34 16.76 -0.13
CA ILE A 259 -1.96 18.06 -0.42
C ILE A 259 -3.29 18.13 0.33
N ASN A 260 -3.49 19.17 1.13
CA ASN A 260 -4.73 19.39 1.90
C ASN A 260 -5.19 18.14 2.70
N GLY A 261 -4.24 17.45 3.35
CA GLY A 261 -4.53 16.27 4.16
C GLY A 261 -4.76 14.97 3.36
N ILE A 262 -4.76 15.06 2.02
CA ILE A 262 -4.90 13.90 1.13
C ILE A 262 -3.50 13.40 0.74
N GLU A 263 -3.21 12.15 1.07
CA GLU A 263 -2.04 11.44 0.56
C GLU A 263 -2.36 10.84 -0.82
N SER A 264 -1.42 11.01 -1.74
CA SER A 264 -1.44 10.36 -3.05
C SER A 264 -0.04 9.91 -3.42
N GLN A 265 0.04 8.79 -4.15
CA GLN A 265 1.28 8.19 -4.60
C GLN A 265 1.32 8.08 -6.12
N ALA A 266 2.48 8.35 -6.69
CA ALA A 266 2.75 8.16 -8.11
C ALA A 266 4.05 7.37 -8.28
N VAL A 267 3.97 6.21 -8.91
CA VAL A 267 5.16 5.44 -9.31
C VAL A 267 5.81 6.17 -10.48
N LYS A 268 7.00 6.74 -10.26
CA LYS A 268 7.78 7.47 -11.28
C LYS A 268 8.67 6.55 -12.09
N ARG A 269 9.21 5.51 -11.45
CA ARG A 269 10.07 4.52 -12.06
C ARG A 269 9.82 3.17 -11.41
N ARG A 270 9.74 2.13 -12.23
CA ARG A 270 9.67 0.72 -11.84
C ARG A 270 10.65 -0.04 -12.74
N GLU A 271 11.75 -0.49 -12.16
CA GLU A 271 12.81 -1.22 -12.89
C GLU A 271 12.95 -2.62 -12.28
N PHE A 272 12.61 -3.65 -13.05
CA PHE A 272 12.71 -5.04 -12.63
C PHE A 272 14.18 -5.50 -12.71
N LEU A 273 14.72 -6.00 -11.60
CA LEU A 273 16.13 -6.39 -11.49
C LEU A 273 16.32 -7.88 -11.75
N THR A 274 15.91 -8.73 -10.81
CA THR A 274 16.06 -10.19 -10.88
C THR A 274 14.86 -10.87 -10.26
N LYS A 275 14.56 -12.11 -10.68
CA LYS A 275 13.53 -12.93 -10.03
C LYS A 275 13.92 -13.18 -8.57
N VAL A 276 12.94 -13.13 -7.68
CA VAL A 276 13.11 -13.45 -6.24
C VAL A 276 13.62 -14.89 -6.08
N ILE A 277 13.02 -15.81 -6.84
CA ILE A 277 13.54 -17.17 -7.05
C ILE A 277 13.51 -17.44 -8.55
N ASN A 278 14.68 -17.69 -9.15
CA ASN A 278 14.78 -17.96 -10.58
C ASN A 278 14.54 -19.45 -10.86
N THR A 279 13.29 -19.87 -10.72
CA THR A 279 12.81 -21.23 -11.03
C THR A 279 11.50 -21.13 -11.77
N THR A 280 11.15 -22.18 -12.50
CA THR A 280 9.85 -22.34 -13.16
C THR A 280 9.12 -23.50 -12.50
N PHE A 281 7.90 -23.25 -12.03
CA PHE A 281 7.02 -24.28 -11.47
C PHE A 281 6.52 -25.23 -12.57
N ASN A 282 6.57 -26.53 -12.30
CA ASN A 282 6.14 -27.59 -13.19
C ASN A 282 4.92 -28.29 -12.57
N PRO A 283 3.68 -27.96 -12.96
CA PRO A 283 2.47 -28.54 -12.37
C PRO A 283 2.30 -30.04 -12.66
N ASP A 284 2.86 -30.51 -13.77
CA ASP A 284 2.74 -31.91 -14.22
C ASP A 284 3.81 -32.84 -13.60
N GLU A 285 4.80 -32.28 -12.90
CA GLU A 285 5.90 -33.04 -12.32
C GLU A 285 5.69 -33.21 -10.81
N ILE A 286 5.70 -34.46 -10.36
CA ILE A 286 5.58 -34.80 -8.93
C ILE A 286 6.96 -35.22 -8.42
N ASP A 287 7.52 -34.44 -7.49
CA ASP A 287 8.76 -34.75 -6.78
C ASP A 287 8.40 -35.22 -5.36
N ASP A 288 8.42 -36.54 -5.12
CA ASP A 288 8.26 -37.11 -3.78
C ASP A 288 9.55 -36.91 -2.97
N ASP A 289 9.76 -35.67 -2.53
CA ASP A 289 10.91 -35.28 -1.73
C ASP A 289 10.71 -35.51 -0.22
N GLY A 290 9.56 -36.09 0.15
CA GLY A 290 9.10 -36.35 1.52
C GLY A 290 8.32 -35.20 2.16
N THR A 291 8.07 -34.09 1.46
CA THR A 291 7.15 -33.03 1.91
C THR A 291 5.69 -33.33 1.51
N LEU A 292 4.74 -32.68 2.19
CA LEU A 292 3.31 -32.85 1.96
C LEU A 292 2.78 -32.02 0.78
N ASP A 293 3.65 -31.28 0.10
CA ASP A 293 3.28 -30.45 -1.04
C ASP A 293 3.92 -30.91 -2.34
N ASN A 294 3.16 -30.74 -3.42
CA ASN A 294 3.57 -31.14 -4.75
C ASN A 294 4.25 -29.98 -5.51
N THR A 295 5.17 -29.29 -4.85
CA THR A 295 5.87 -28.15 -5.45
C THR A 295 7.16 -28.60 -6.11
N THR A 296 7.09 -28.81 -7.43
CA THR A 296 8.26 -29.14 -8.25
C THR A 296 8.63 -27.95 -9.12
N ALA A 297 9.88 -27.49 -9.06
CA ALA A 297 10.34 -26.39 -9.88
C ALA A 297 11.77 -26.59 -10.37
N SER A 298 12.08 -26.02 -11.54
CA SER A 298 13.39 -26.16 -12.18
C SER A 298 14.03 -24.81 -12.49
N PRO A 299 15.38 -24.69 -12.41
CA PRO A 299 16.32 -25.74 -11.99
C PRO A 299 16.42 -25.86 -10.46
N LYS A 300 16.50 -27.10 -9.94
CA LYS A 300 16.63 -27.37 -8.49
C LYS A 300 17.87 -26.73 -7.84
N SER A 301 18.90 -26.39 -8.64
CA SER A 301 20.08 -25.66 -8.18
C SER A 301 19.77 -24.25 -7.66
N ASN A 302 18.64 -23.67 -8.05
CA ASN A 302 18.23 -22.32 -7.66
C ASN A 302 17.34 -22.28 -6.41
N TYR A 303 17.02 -23.44 -5.82
CA TYR A 303 16.30 -23.53 -4.56
C TYR A 303 17.04 -22.80 -3.44
N VAL A 304 16.27 -22.11 -2.59
CA VAL A 304 16.81 -21.30 -1.49
C VAL A 304 16.59 -22.04 -0.18
N PHE A 305 17.67 -22.60 0.36
CA PHE A 305 17.65 -23.39 1.59
C PHE A 305 17.84 -22.52 2.83
N PRO A 306 17.31 -22.91 4.01
CA PRO A 306 17.53 -22.19 5.28
C PRO A 306 19.00 -21.95 5.65
N ARG A 307 19.91 -22.79 5.13
CA ARG A 307 21.36 -22.67 5.33
C ARG A 307 21.98 -21.51 4.53
N ASP A 308 21.37 -21.08 3.43
CA ASP A 308 21.74 -19.86 2.69
C ASP A 308 21.12 -18.64 3.37
N MET A 309 21.66 -18.26 4.53
CA MET A 309 21.02 -17.30 5.44
C MET A 309 20.66 -15.96 4.80
N HIS A 310 21.52 -15.42 3.93
CA HIS A 310 21.30 -14.10 3.34
C HIS A 310 20.12 -14.13 2.37
N ARG A 311 20.17 -15.05 1.39
CA ARG A 311 19.13 -15.19 0.38
C ARG A 311 17.83 -15.68 1.00
N TYR A 312 17.91 -16.61 1.95
CA TYR A 312 16.75 -17.15 2.64
C TYR A 312 15.99 -16.07 3.42
N ARG A 313 16.68 -15.16 4.11
CA ARG A 313 16.03 -14.04 4.82
C ARG A 313 15.31 -13.09 3.87
N LEU A 314 15.90 -12.79 2.72
CA LEU A 314 15.28 -11.92 1.72
C LEU A 314 14.00 -12.56 1.16
N VAL A 315 14.09 -13.81 0.70
CA VAL A 315 12.94 -14.56 0.17
C VAL A 315 11.88 -14.75 1.25
N ALA A 316 12.27 -15.09 2.49
CA ALA A 316 11.32 -15.22 3.61
C ALA A 316 10.63 -13.90 3.99
N ALA A 317 11.21 -12.74 3.66
CA ALA A 317 10.56 -11.45 3.82
C ALA A 317 9.58 -11.15 2.68
N TYR A 318 9.92 -11.54 1.45
CA TYR A 318 9.13 -11.24 0.26
C TYR A 318 7.97 -12.20 0.07
N HIS A 319 8.19 -13.50 0.29
CA HIS A 319 7.18 -14.53 0.13
C HIS A 319 5.85 -14.22 0.84
N PRO A 320 5.79 -13.85 2.14
CA PRO A 320 4.52 -13.52 2.80
C PRO A 320 3.87 -12.22 2.28
N MET A 321 4.66 -11.25 1.79
CA MET A 321 4.11 -10.09 1.09
C MET A 321 3.45 -10.53 -0.22
N GLY A 322 4.12 -11.42 -0.96
CA GLY A 322 3.58 -12.11 -2.12
C GLY A 322 2.29 -12.87 -1.79
N THR A 323 2.26 -13.69 -0.73
CA THR A 323 1.06 -14.43 -0.29
C THR A 323 -0.12 -13.50 -0.02
N THR A 324 0.11 -12.36 0.63
CA THR A 324 -0.94 -11.37 0.92
C THR A 324 -1.50 -10.77 -0.37
N PHE A 325 -0.62 -10.40 -1.29
CA PHE A 325 -1.01 -9.86 -2.59
C PHE A 325 -1.74 -10.89 -3.46
N ARG A 326 -1.23 -12.13 -3.52
CA ARG A 326 -1.84 -13.27 -4.21
C ARG A 326 -3.24 -13.54 -3.66
N SER A 327 -3.42 -13.57 -2.33
CA SER A 327 -4.75 -13.74 -1.72
C SER A 327 -5.73 -12.61 -2.04
N LEU A 328 -5.26 -11.40 -2.32
CA LEU A 328 -6.11 -10.28 -2.72
C LEU A 328 -6.62 -10.47 -4.15
N LEU A 329 -5.74 -10.94 -5.04
CA LEU A 329 -6.03 -11.10 -6.47
C LEU A 329 -6.74 -12.41 -6.82
N ASN A 330 -6.49 -13.50 -6.09
CA ASN A 330 -6.97 -14.83 -6.43
C ASN A 330 -8.50 -14.88 -6.55
N GLY A 331 -8.99 -15.75 -7.42
CA GLY A 331 -10.41 -16.07 -7.54
C GLY A 331 -11.08 -15.48 -8.78
N THR A 332 -12.40 -15.32 -8.74
CA THR A 332 -13.22 -15.08 -9.94
C THR A 332 -14.25 -13.96 -9.76
N ILE A 333 -14.60 -13.34 -10.88
CA ILE A 333 -15.78 -12.49 -11.02
C ILE A 333 -16.56 -13.02 -12.23
N GLU A 334 -17.74 -13.56 -11.96
CA GLU A 334 -18.72 -13.86 -13.00
C GLU A 334 -19.52 -12.61 -13.35
N LEU A 335 -19.79 -12.37 -14.63
CA LEU A 335 -20.42 -11.13 -15.07
C LEU A 335 -21.83 -10.93 -14.48
N TYR A 336 -22.57 -12.01 -14.21
CA TYR A 336 -23.92 -11.99 -13.61
C TYR A 336 -24.05 -12.94 -12.41
N GLY A 337 -22.94 -13.26 -11.77
CA GLY A 337 -22.89 -14.36 -10.82
C GLY A 337 -22.08 -14.05 -9.59
N ILE A 338 -21.39 -15.09 -9.12
CA ILE A 338 -20.66 -15.05 -7.87
C ILE A 338 -19.37 -14.26 -8.06
N ARG A 339 -19.05 -13.44 -7.06
CA ARG A 339 -17.78 -12.74 -6.95
C ARG A 339 -17.00 -13.40 -5.83
N ASP A 340 -16.14 -14.34 -6.20
CA ASP A 340 -15.30 -15.07 -5.27
C ASP A 340 -13.88 -14.52 -5.33
N THR A 341 -13.72 -13.26 -4.95
CA THR A 341 -12.40 -12.61 -4.87
C THR A 341 -12.44 -11.38 -3.98
N LYS A 342 -11.32 -11.07 -3.32
CA LYS A 342 -11.13 -9.83 -2.54
C LYS A 342 -10.79 -8.64 -3.43
N LEU A 343 -10.52 -8.85 -4.72
CA LEU A 343 -10.15 -7.82 -5.68
C LEU A 343 -11.17 -6.68 -5.75
N THR A 344 -12.45 -6.99 -5.53
CA THR A 344 -13.57 -6.03 -5.49
C THR A 344 -13.45 -4.97 -4.39
N THR A 345 -12.57 -5.17 -3.40
CA THR A 345 -12.30 -4.20 -2.33
C THR A 345 -11.20 -3.19 -2.70
N THR A 346 -10.71 -3.25 -3.94
CA THR A 346 -9.56 -2.48 -4.43
C THR A 346 -9.97 -1.60 -5.60
N ARG A 347 -9.13 -0.61 -5.92
CA ARG A 347 -9.28 0.25 -7.11
C ARG A 347 -9.01 -0.46 -8.45
N LEU A 348 -8.76 -1.76 -8.44
CA LEU A 348 -8.49 -2.55 -9.65
C LEU A 348 -9.78 -3.00 -10.36
N ILE A 349 -10.92 -2.88 -9.68
CA ILE A 349 -12.25 -3.06 -10.25
C ILE A 349 -12.95 -1.70 -10.29
N ASP A 350 -13.60 -1.44 -11.41
CA ASP A 350 -14.44 -0.26 -11.62
C ASP A 350 -15.75 -0.39 -10.82
N ASP A 351 -16.08 0.60 -9.99
CA ASP A 351 -17.24 0.54 -9.10
C ASP A 351 -18.60 0.53 -9.83
N PHE A 352 -18.63 1.02 -11.08
CA PHE A 352 -19.86 1.13 -11.86
C PHE A 352 -20.14 -0.15 -12.64
N SER A 353 -19.18 -0.60 -13.44
CA SER A 353 -19.28 -1.78 -14.31
C SER A 353 -18.93 -3.09 -13.60
N TYR A 354 -18.23 -3.03 -12.46
CA TYR A 354 -17.63 -4.18 -11.79
C TYR A 354 -16.68 -4.98 -12.68
N LEU A 355 -16.10 -4.33 -13.68
CA LEU A 355 -15.09 -4.88 -14.56
C LEU A 355 -13.69 -4.41 -14.12
N PRO A 356 -12.64 -5.16 -14.47
CA PRO A 356 -11.30 -4.68 -14.21
C PRO A 356 -10.97 -3.39 -14.96
N VAL A 357 -10.15 -2.53 -14.35
CA VAL A 357 -9.72 -1.26 -14.95
C VAL A 357 -8.95 -1.49 -16.27
N SER A 358 -9.02 -0.53 -17.19
CA SER A 358 -8.47 -0.66 -18.54
C SER A 358 -6.97 -0.97 -18.59
N ASN A 359 -6.20 -0.51 -17.59
CA ASN A 359 -4.77 -0.71 -17.47
C ASN A 359 -4.38 -1.74 -16.38
N LEU A 360 -5.26 -2.72 -16.10
CA LEU A 360 -5.08 -3.71 -15.02
C LEU A 360 -3.67 -4.29 -14.94
N GLN A 361 -3.11 -4.74 -16.08
CA GLN A 361 -1.75 -5.32 -16.13
C GLN A 361 -0.66 -4.36 -15.62
N THR A 362 -0.82 -3.06 -15.83
CA THR A 362 0.16 -2.04 -15.40
C THR A 362 -0.04 -1.63 -13.94
N GLU A 363 -1.27 -1.73 -13.43
CA GLU A 363 -1.60 -1.41 -12.03
C GLU A 363 -1.12 -2.50 -11.06
N ILE A 364 -1.04 -3.75 -11.54
CA ILE A 364 -0.38 -4.89 -10.87
C ILE A 364 1.14 -4.72 -10.93
#